data_AF-A0A4R9GPU4-F1
#
_entry.id   AF-A0A4R9GPU4-F1
#
_cell.length_a   1.000
_cell.length_b   1.000
_cell.length_c   1.000
_cell.angle_alpha   90.00
_cell.angle_beta   90.00
_cell.angle_gamma   90.00
#
_symmetry.space_group_name_H-M   'P 1'
#
loop_
_entity.id
_entity.type
_entity.pdbx_description
1 polymer ?
#
loop_
_entity_poly.entity_id
_entity_poly.type
_entity_poly.pdbx_seq_one_letter_code
_entity_poly.pdbx_strand_id
1 'polypeptide(L)'
;MKEETEIPTLEESYEFDYKFTTEEFDKLLLVQKKKCYLTGRPLTMANINLSHIIPFSKGGTHDFNNLCFVVEEAKRIKRHYTDEEIVELAVDIIKHLGPKYGYTIKKASK
;
A
#
# COMPACT_ATOMS: atom_id res chain seq x y z
N MET A 1 -30.85 -39.51 2.84
CA MET A 1 -29.51 -39.49 2.21
C MET A 1 -29.07 -38.04 2.21
N LYS A 2 -28.09 -37.70 3.04
CA LYS A 2 -27.54 -36.34 3.10
C LYS A 2 -26.58 -36.20 1.92
N GLU A 3 -26.82 -35.21 1.09
CA GLU A 3 -25.93 -34.82 0.01
C GLU A 3 -24.81 -34.00 0.67
N GLU A 4 -23.68 -34.65 0.93
CA GLU A 4 -22.47 -34.00 1.39
C GLU A 4 -21.91 -33.21 0.21
N THR A 5 -22.15 -31.90 0.19
CA THR A 5 -21.53 -30.99 -0.75
C THR A 5 -20.03 -30.98 -0.47
N GLU A 6 -19.26 -31.57 -1.39
CA GLU A 6 -17.80 -31.55 -1.43
C GLU A 6 -17.27 -30.13 -1.19
N ILE A 7 -16.47 -29.96 -0.14
CA ILE A 7 -15.75 -28.72 0.13
C ILE A 7 -14.54 -28.72 -0.82
N PRO A 8 -14.40 -27.74 -1.74
CA PRO A 8 -13.25 -27.70 -2.64
C PRO A 8 -11.95 -27.65 -1.84
N THR A 9 -11.02 -28.52 -2.19
CA THR A 9 -9.67 -28.56 -1.61
C THR A 9 -8.95 -27.24 -1.87
N LEU A 10 -8.23 -26.73 -0.87
CA LEU A 10 -7.38 -25.52 -0.86
C LEU A 10 -6.26 -25.48 -1.94
N GLU A 11 -6.28 -26.41 -2.90
CA GLU A 11 -5.31 -26.59 -3.99
C GLU A 11 -5.75 -25.99 -5.33
N GLU A 12 -6.91 -25.34 -5.42
CA GLU A 12 -7.19 -24.43 -6.54
C GLU A 12 -6.36 -23.16 -6.35
N SER A 13 -5.07 -23.29 -6.67
CA SER A 13 -4.07 -22.25 -6.64
C SER A 13 -4.51 -21.11 -7.55
N TYR A 14 -4.82 -19.96 -6.95
CA TYR A 14 -4.97 -18.71 -7.70
C TYR A 14 -3.64 -18.41 -8.40
N GLU A 15 -3.58 -18.74 -9.69
CA GLU A 15 -2.49 -18.35 -10.57
C GLU A 15 -2.56 -16.83 -10.75
N PHE A 16 -1.75 -16.09 -9.98
CA PHE A 16 -1.56 -14.67 -10.28
C PHE A 16 -0.72 -14.57 -11.55
N ASP A 17 -1.37 -14.25 -12.67
CA ASP A 17 -0.75 -14.09 -13.99
C ASP A 17 0.34 -13.02 -14.02
N TYR A 18 0.27 -12.05 -13.11
CA TYR A 18 1.19 -10.93 -13.10
C TYR A 18 2.43 -11.21 -12.25
N LYS A 19 3.60 -11.16 -12.90
CA LYS A 19 4.91 -11.30 -12.29
C LYS A 19 5.65 -9.97 -12.39
N PHE A 20 5.92 -9.36 -11.24
CA PHE A 20 6.69 -8.13 -11.16
C PHE A 20 8.16 -8.38 -11.53
N THR A 21 8.68 -7.67 -12.53
CA THR A 21 10.03 -7.89 -13.07
C THR A 21 11.07 -6.90 -12.53
N THR A 22 12.35 -7.16 -12.80
CA THR A 22 13.45 -6.24 -12.47
C THR A 22 13.36 -4.94 -13.27
N GLU A 23 12.97 -5.00 -14.54
CA GLU A 23 12.79 -3.82 -15.38
C GLU A 23 11.66 -2.92 -14.84
N GLU A 24 10.58 -3.54 -14.38
CA GLU A 24 9.48 -2.85 -13.72
C GLU A 24 9.89 -2.26 -12.36
N PHE A 25 10.73 -2.98 -11.60
CA PHE A 25 11.34 -2.46 -10.37
C PHE A 25 12.12 -1.17 -10.66
N ASP A 26 13.03 -1.18 -11.63
CA ASP A 26 13.84 -0.02 -11.98
C ASP A 26 12.98 1.14 -12.51
N LYS A 27 12.00 0.83 -13.36
CA LYS A 27 11.04 1.81 -13.89
C LYS A 27 10.25 2.47 -12.77
N LEU A 28 9.69 1.70 -11.84
CA LEU A 28 8.90 2.22 -10.73
C LEU A 28 9.77 3.05 -9.78
N LEU A 29 10.99 2.59 -9.49
CA LEU A 29 11.95 3.31 -8.65
C LEU A 29 12.34 4.67 -9.25
N LEU A 30 12.53 4.72 -10.58
CA LEU A 30 12.81 5.94 -11.33
C LEU A 30 11.62 6.91 -11.32
N VAL A 31 10.41 6.42 -11.63
CA VAL A 31 9.18 7.22 -11.63
C VAL A 31 8.92 7.83 -10.25
N GLN A 32 9.14 7.06 -9.17
CA GLN A 32 9.03 7.53 -7.80
C GLN A 32 10.22 8.37 -7.31
N LYS A 33 11.24 8.59 -8.15
CA LYS A 33 12.43 9.38 -7.82
C LYS A 33 13.10 8.90 -6.52
N LYS A 34 13.13 7.57 -6.31
CA LYS A 34 13.64 6.94 -5.08
C LYS A 34 13.00 7.49 -3.79
N LYS A 35 11.71 7.84 -3.83
CA LYS A 35 10.95 8.30 -2.65
C LYS A 35 9.76 7.39 -2.38
N CYS A 36 9.51 7.17 -1.10
CA CYS A 36 8.34 6.47 -0.60
C CYS A 36 7.07 7.16 -1.10
N TYR A 37 6.18 6.39 -1.70
CA TYR A 37 4.93 6.88 -2.27
C TYR A 37 4.08 7.62 -1.22
N LEU A 38 3.94 7.05 0.00
CA LEU A 38 3.10 7.64 1.05
C LEU A 38 3.77 8.80 1.80
N THR A 39 5.05 8.67 2.15
CA THR A 39 5.69 9.58 3.11
C THR A 39 6.71 10.52 2.49
N GLY A 40 7.05 10.35 1.22
CA GLY A 40 8.11 11.10 0.54
C GLY A 40 9.54 10.85 1.06
N ARG A 41 9.71 9.96 2.04
CA ARG A 41 11.02 9.59 2.62
C ARG A 41 11.90 8.91 1.57
N PRO A 42 13.23 9.08 1.60
CA PRO A 42 14.13 8.39 0.68
C PRO A 42 14.01 6.86 0.81
N LEU A 43 13.99 6.18 -0.34
CA LEU A 43 14.06 4.73 -0.43
C LEU A 43 15.51 4.28 -0.55
N THR A 44 15.85 3.25 0.19
CA THR A 44 17.12 2.52 0.15
C THR A 44 16.82 1.04 -0.04
N MET A 45 17.82 0.27 -0.45
CA MET A 45 17.66 -1.18 -0.58
C MET A 45 17.25 -1.86 0.74
N ALA A 46 17.55 -1.24 1.88
CA ALA A 46 17.23 -1.76 3.20
C ALA A 46 15.80 -1.45 3.67
N ASN A 47 15.11 -0.47 3.07
CA ASN A 47 13.78 -0.04 3.52
C ASN A 47 12.69 -0.15 2.46
N ILE A 48 13.05 -0.41 1.20
CA ILE A 48 12.13 -0.42 0.07
C ILE A 48 11.22 -1.65 0.09
N ASN A 49 9.93 -1.41 -0.08
CA ASN A 49 8.92 -2.45 -0.09
C ASN A 49 7.88 -2.18 -1.17
N LEU A 50 7.54 -3.22 -1.93
CA LEU A 50 6.45 -3.19 -2.89
C LEU A 50 5.10 -3.29 -2.16
N SER A 51 4.13 -2.48 -2.60
CA SER A 51 2.77 -2.44 -2.06
C SER A 51 1.79 -2.02 -3.15
N HIS A 52 0.50 -2.34 -2.98
CA HIS A 52 -0.53 -1.88 -3.88
C HIS A 52 -0.95 -0.44 -3.59
N ILE A 53 -1.26 0.35 -4.63
CA ILE A 53 -1.81 1.70 -4.48
C ILE A 53 -3.19 1.59 -3.82
N ILE A 54 -4.08 0.78 -4.41
CA ILE A 54 -5.35 0.36 -3.82
C ILE A 54 -5.14 -1.05 -3.26
N PRO A 55 -5.40 -1.31 -1.97
CA PRO A 55 -5.27 -2.66 -1.41
C PRO A 55 -6.13 -3.68 -2.14
N PHE A 56 -5.65 -4.91 -2.29
CA PHE A 56 -6.41 -6.00 -2.92
C PHE A 56 -7.77 -6.23 -2.26
N SER A 57 -7.82 -6.19 -0.91
CA SER A 57 -9.06 -6.30 -0.12
C SER A 57 -10.08 -5.18 -0.38
N LYS A 58 -9.66 -4.11 -1.07
CA LYS A 58 -10.49 -2.97 -1.46
C LYS A 58 -10.65 -2.86 -2.98
N GLY A 59 -10.45 -3.97 -3.70
CA GLY A 59 -10.66 -4.05 -5.15
C GLY A 59 -9.45 -3.62 -5.99
N GLY A 60 -8.27 -3.46 -5.38
CA GLY A 60 -7.04 -3.21 -6.11
C GLY A 60 -6.58 -4.43 -6.92
N THR A 61 -5.96 -4.18 -8.07
CA THR A 61 -5.44 -5.21 -8.97
C THR A 61 -3.99 -5.56 -8.66
N HIS A 62 -3.54 -6.73 -9.10
CA HIS A 62 -2.13 -7.14 -9.03
C HIS A 62 -1.46 -6.85 -10.38
N ASP A 63 -1.31 -5.57 -10.74
CA ASP A 63 -0.65 -5.14 -11.98
C ASP A 63 0.25 -3.91 -11.75
N PHE A 64 1.13 -3.63 -12.71
CA PHE A 64 2.13 -2.55 -12.62
C PHE A 64 1.53 -1.19 -12.24
N ASN A 65 0.34 -0.84 -12.73
CA ASN A 65 -0.27 0.47 -12.52
C ASN A 65 -0.83 0.63 -11.11
N ASN A 66 -1.09 -0.49 -10.42
CA ASN A 66 -1.52 -0.50 -9.03
C ASN A 66 -0.37 -0.81 -8.06
N LEU A 67 0.90 -0.75 -8.48
CA LEU A 67 2.05 -0.97 -7.60
C LEU A 67 2.78 0.32 -7.24
N CYS A 68 3.33 0.36 -6.03
CA CYS A 68 4.16 1.45 -5.54
C CYS A 68 5.21 0.94 -4.54
N PHE A 69 6.28 1.70 -4.40
CA PHE A 69 7.28 1.51 -3.34
C PHE A 69 7.01 2.39 -2.13
N VAL A 70 7.05 1.77 -0.97
CA VAL A 70 6.93 2.41 0.34
C VAL A 70 8.05 1.94 1.26
N VAL A 71 8.27 2.69 2.34
CA VAL A 71 9.11 2.21 3.45
C VAL A 71 8.37 1.16 4.27
N GLU A 72 9.12 0.29 4.96
CA GLU A 72 8.58 -0.83 5.75
C GLU A 72 7.44 -0.43 6.70
N GLU A 73 7.59 0.69 7.41
CA GLU A 73 6.60 1.16 8.38
C GLU A 73 5.27 1.56 7.72
N ALA A 74 5.35 2.05 6.48
CA ALA A 74 4.18 2.47 5.70
C ALA A 74 3.52 1.28 4.97
N LYS A 75 4.27 0.21 4.69
CA LYS A 75 3.75 -1.00 4.02
C LYS A 75 2.59 -1.63 4.77
N ARG A 76 2.67 -1.69 6.10
CA ARG A 76 1.62 -2.31 6.92
C ARG A 76 0.30 -1.56 6.82
N ILE A 77 0.36 -0.23 6.86
CA ILE A 77 -0.83 0.62 6.76
C ILE A 77 -1.45 0.49 5.37
N LYS A 78 -0.63 0.55 4.30
CA LYS A 78 -1.10 0.47 2.91
C LYS A 78 -1.68 -0.89 2.52
N ARG A 79 -1.48 -1.94 3.30
CA ARG A 79 -2.18 -3.23 3.10
C ARG A 79 -3.66 -3.20 3.50
N HIS A 80 -4.06 -2.25 4.34
CA HIS A 80 -5.39 -2.22 4.93
C HIS A 80 -6.22 -1.00 4.55
N TYR A 81 -5.56 0.09 4.18
CA TYR A 81 -6.21 1.39 3.96
C TYR A 81 -5.89 1.95 2.57
N THR A 82 -6.86 2.64 1.97
CA THR A 82 -6.63 3.47 0.78
C THR A 82 -5.84 4.72 1.14
N ASP A 83 -5.32 5.43 0.15
CA ASP A 83 -4.59 6.68 0.39
C ASP A 83 -5.44 7.73 1.12
N GLU A 84 -6.73 7.81 0.77
CA GLU A 84 -7.68 8.72 1.43
C GLU A 84 -7.86 8.36 2.91
N GLU A 85 -8.13 7.09 3.22
CA GLU A 85 -8.28 6.62 4.59
C GLU A 85 -7.02 6.84 5.43
N ILE A 86 -5.83 6.68 4.82
CA ILE A 86 -4.55 6.94 5.49
C ILE A 86 -4.40 8.42 5.82
N VAL A 87 -4.72 9.31 4.87
CA VAL A 87 -4.63 10.76 5.08
C VAL A 87 -5.62 11.22 6.14
N GLU A 88 -6.85 10.72 6.12
CA GLU A 88 -7.87 11.03 7.13
C GLU A 88 -7.43 10.56 8.52
N LEU A 89 -6.94 9.31 8.63
CA LEU A 89 -6.40 8.80 9.89
C LEU A 89 -5.22 9.63 10.39
N ALA A 90 -4.29 10.00 9.50
CA ALA A 90 -3.16 10.86 9.85
C ALA A 90 -3.61 12.24 10.33
N VAL A 91 -4.64 12.81 9.69
CA VAL A 91 -5.25 14.08 10.10
C VAL A 91 -5.84 13.99 11.50
N ASP A 92 -6.57 12.92 11.82
CA ASP A 92 -7.15 12.73 13.15
C ASP A 92 -6.07 12.53 14.23
N ILE A 93 -5.04 11.73 13.93
CA ILE A 93 -3.88 11.55 14.80
C ILE A 93 -3.18 12.88 15.07
N ILE A 94 -2.92 13.69 14.02
CA ILE A 94 -2.23 14.97 14.21
C ILE A 94 -3.12 16.00 14.91
N LYS A 95 -4.44 16.02 14.69
CA LYS A 95 -5.34 16.89 15.45
C LYS A 95 -5.37 16.54 16.93
N HIS A 96 -5.38 15.25 17.27
CA HIS A 96 -5.50 14.80 18.66
C HIS A 96 -4.15 14.76 19.40
N LEU A 97 -3.16 14.05 18.85
CA LEU A 97 -1.85 13.83 19.48
C LEU A 97 -0.79 14.83 19.01
N GLY A 98 -0.92 15.39 17.81
CA GLY A 98 0.08 16.29 17.22
C GLY A 98 0.47 17.47 18.12
N PRO A 99 -0.45 18.18 18.81
CA PRO A 99 -0.10 19.31 19.67
C PRO A 99 0.91 18.94 20.77
N LYS A 100 0.85 17.72 21.31
CA LYS A 100 1.81 17.21 22.30
C LYS A 100 3.24 17.15 21.76
N TYR A 101 3.38 16.95 20.45
CA TYR A 101 4.67 16.83 19.75
C TYR A 101 5.01 18.06 18.92
N GLY A 102 4.29 19.18 19.08
CA GLY A 102 4.53 20.42 18.34
C GLY A 102 4.03 20.41 16.89
N TYR A 103 3.20 19.45 16.51
CA TYR A 103 2.61 19.38 15.18
C TYR A 103 1.21 19.99 15.16
N THR A 104 0.93 20.75 14.11
CA THR A 104 -0.41 21.24 13.78
C THR A 104 -0.64 21.04 12.29
N ILE A 105 -1.91 20.92 11.89
CA ILE A 105 -2.29 20.86 10.48
C ILE A 105 -3.23 22.01 10.16
N LYS A 106 -3.17 22.46 8.91
CA LYS A 106 -4.15 23.38 8.33
C LYS A 106 -4.64 22.78 7.03
N LYS A 107 -5.95 22.80 6.81
CA LYS A 107 -6.52 22.39 5.54
C LYS A 107 -6.09 23.41 4.48
N ALA A 108 -5.51 22.95 3.38
CA ALA A 108 -5.19 23.81 2.27
C ALA A 108 -6.49 24.36 1.65
N SER A 109 -6.51 25.65 1.30
CA SER A 109 -7.53 26.21 0.42
C SER A 109 -7.37 25.53 -0.94
N LYS A 110 -8.41 24.84 -1.40
CA LYS A 110 -8.46 24.25 -2.75
C LYS A 110 -8.63 25.34 -3.79
#